data_AF-C8W130-F1
#
_entry.id   AF-C8W130-F1
#
_cell.length_a   1.000
_cell.length_b   1.000
_cell.length_c   1.000
_cell.angle_alpha   90.00
_cell.angle_beta   90.00
_cell.angle_gamma   90.00
#
_symmetry.space_group_name_H-M   'P 1'
#
loop_
_entity.id
_entity.type
_entity.pdbx_description
1 polymer ?
#
loop_
_entity_poly.entity_id
_entity_poly.type
_entity_poly.pdbx_seq_one_letter_code
_entity_poly.pdbx_strand_id
1 'polypeptide(L)'
;MKSANENICAPDKRLTAVCGLFCPACTLFIGTKEDPERLKEIAERFQIPVEELACEGCRADKRCIYCRSRCKMTSCAAEKGVEFCGECNEYPCEELKVFQTDMPHRTELWKYHERIKEVGYEKWYTEMIEHYSCPECHTINSAYDIACRKCGTTPSCTFVNLHKDKIIRHHSGLK
;
A
#
# COMPACT_ATOMS: atom_id res chain seq x y z
N MET A 1 -21.25 -15.94 -6.09
CA MET A 1 -20.92 -14.53 -6.41
C MET A 1 -19.58 -14.55 -7.11
N LYS A 2 -19.52 -14.09 -8.36
CA LYS A 2 -18.33 -14.20 -9.21
C LYS A 2 -17.20 -13.35 -8.62
N SER A 3 -16.08 -13.96 -8.24
CA SER A 3 -14.87 -13.20 -7.93
C SER A 3 -14.47 -12.47 -9.20
N ALA A 4 -14.63 -11.14 -9.21
CA ALA A 4 -14.01 -10.33 -10.24
C ALA A 4 -12.52 -10.63 -10.16
N ASN A 5 -12.00 -11.28 -11.21
CA ASN A 5 -10.57 -11.42 -11.43
C ASN A 5 -10.08 -10.00 -11.73
N GLU A 6 -9.91 -9.19 -10.68
CA GLU A 6 -9.43 -7.82 -10.78
C GLU A 6 -7.97 -7.92 -11.21
N ASN A 7 -7.74 -7.63 -12.49
CA ASN A 7 -6.42 -7.68 -13.09
C ASN A 7 -5.60 -6.52 -12.51
N ILE A 8 -4.92 -6.77 -11.39
CA ILE A 8 -3.99 -5.84 -10.73
C ILE A 8 -2.91 -5.36 -11.71
N CYS A 9 -2.66 -6.08 -12.81
CA CYS A 9 -1.67 -5.72 -13.83
C CYS A 9 -2.08 -4.55 -14.73
N ALA A 10 -3.29 -3.99 -14.60
CA ALA A 10 -3.70 -2.78 -15.30
C ALA A 10 -3.94 -1.63 -14.31
N PRO A 11 -3.68 -0.36 -14.70
CA PRO A 11 -3.96 0.78 -13.86
C PRO A 11 -5.40 0.83 -13.36
N ASP A 12 -5.54 0.90 -12.03
CA ASP A 12 -6.83 1.07 -11.36
C ASP A 12 -6.71 2.17 -10.29
N LYS A 13 -7.47 3.25 -10.49
CA LYS A 13 -7.46 4.39 -9.57
C LYS A 13 -7.99 4.00 -8.18
N ARG A 14 -8.87 2.99 -8.07
CA ARG A 14 -9.37 2.45 -6.79
C ARG A 14 -8.25 1.92 -5.89
N LEU A 15 -7.20 1.41 -6.53
CA LEU A 15 -6.01 0.81 -5.92
C LEU A 15 -4.84 1.80 -5.77
N THR A 16 -5.06 3.05 -6.18
CA THR A 16 -4.12 4.16 -6.02
C THR A 16 -4.60 5.07 -4.91
N ALA A 17 -3.95 5.00 -3.73
CA ALA A 17 -4.37 5.78 -2.58
C ALA A 17 -4.21 7.29 -2.83
N VAL A 18 -5.09 8.09 -2.21
CA VAL A 18 -5.02 9.56 -2.28
C VAL A 18 -3.67 10.10 -1.78
N CYS A 19 -3.04 9.43 -0.82
CA CYS A 19 -1.72 9.77 -0.29
C CYS A 19 -0.55 9.17 -1.10
N GLY A 20 -0.80 8.58 -2.27
CA GLY A 20 0.23 8.01 -3.14
C GLY A 20 0.68 6.59 -2.78
N LEU A 21 0.06 5.92 -1.81
CA LEU A 21 0.33 4.49 -1.55
C LEU A 21 -0.25 3.58 -2.63
N PHE A 22 0.49 2.50 -2.94
CA PHE A 22 0.08 1.46 -3.88
C PHE A 22 -0.61 0.31 -3.14
N CYS A 23 -1.94 0.21 -3.24
CA CYS A 23 -2.71 -0.80 -2.51
C CYS A 23 -2.30 -2.25 -2.81
N PRO A 24 -1.91 -2.64 -4.04
CA PRO A 24 -1.49 -4.02 -4.32
C PRO A 24 -0.25 -4.48 -3.52
N ALA A 25 0.57 -3.56 -3.01
CA ALA A 25 1.68 -3.88 -2.11
C ALA A 25 1.31 -3.77 -0.61
N CYS A 26 0.04 -3.58 -0.27
CA CYS A 26 -0.43 -3.59 1.11
C CYS A 26 -0.62 -5.04 1.60
N THR A 27 -0.08 -5.38 2.76
CA THR A 27 -0.20 -6.73 3.33
C THR A 27 -1.65 -7.18 3.52
N LEU A 28 -2.55 -6.26 3.91
CA LEU A 28 -3.98 -6.56 4.09
C LEU A 28 -4.70 -6.75 2.74
N PHE A 29 -4.33 -5.98 1.72
CA PHE A 29 -4.90 -6.13 0.38
C PHE A 29 -4.47 -7.46 -0.24
N ILE A 30 -3.18 -7.78 -0.17
CA ILE A 30 -2.64 -9.09 -0.57
C ILE A 30 -3.38 -10.21 0.18
N GLY A 31 -3.53 -10.09 1.50
CA GLY A 31 -4.25 -11.08 2.29
C GLY A 31 -5.72 -11.23 1.88
N THR A 32 -6.36 -10.15 1.46
CA THR A 32 -7.75 -10.16 0.99
C THR A 32 -7.90 -10.81 -0.39
N LYS A 33 -6.96 -10.55 -1.30
CA LYS A 33 -7.11 -10.89 -2.73
C LYS A 33 -6.42 -12.20 -3.12
N GLU A 34 -5.33 -12.55 -2.44
CA GLU A 34 -4.42 -13.60 -2.90
C GLU A 34 -3.97 -14.57 -1.78
N ASP A 35 -3.99 -14.14 -0.52
CA ASP A 35 -3.43 -14.91 0.60
C ASP A 35 -4.32 -14.87 1.86
N PRO A 36 -5.47 -15.59 1.86
CA PRO A 36 -6.41 -15.56 2.98
C PRO A 36 -5.81 -16.00 4.32
N GLU A 37 -4.82 -16.90 4.30
CA GLU A 37 -4.13 -17.34 5.52
C GLU A 37 -3.30 -16.21 6.14
N ARG A 38 -2.56 -15.42 5.33
CA ARG A 38 -1.92 -14.18 5.79
C ARG A 38 -2.92 -13.24 6.48
N LEU A 39 -4.12 -13.09 5.93
CA LEU A 39 -5.13 -12.22 6.54
C LEU A 39 -5.63 -12.77 7.89
N LYS A 40 -5.83 -14.10 7.99
CA LYS A 40 -6.20 -14.78 9.23
C LYS A 40 -5.12 -14.65 10.31
N GLU A 41 -3.85 -14.85 9.98
CA GLU A 41 -2.76 -14.70 10.93
C GLU A 41 -2.68 -13.27 11.50
N ILE A 42 -2.92 -12.25 10.66
CA ILE A 42 -2.98 -10.85 11.10
C ILE A 42 -4.21 -10.63 11.99
N ALA A 43 -5.38 -11.17 11.60
CA ALA A 43 -6.61 -11.10 12.39
C ALA A 43 -6.40 -11.67 13.81
N GLU A 44 -5.81 -12.87 13.90
CA GLU A 44 -5.50 -13.53 15.16
C GLU A 44 -4.48 -12.72 15.98
N ARG A 45 -3.40 -12.24 15.36
CA ARG A 45 -2.37 -11.48 16.06
C ARG A 45 -2.91 -10.20 16.68
N PHE A 46 -3.80 -9.49 15.98
CA PHE A 46 -4.35 -8.21 16.44
C PHE A 46 -5.71 -8.34 17.14
N GLN A 47 -6.27 -9.55 17.25
CA GLN A 47 -7.59 -9.81 17.81
C GLN A 47 -8.68 -8.98 17.11
N ILE A 48 -8.62 -8.93 15.78
CA ILE A 48 -9.56 -8.21 14.91
C ILE A 48 -10.24 -9.23 14.00
N PRO A 49 -11.57 -9.19 13.79
CA PRO A 49 -12.24 -10.06 12.83
C PRO A 49 -11.64 -9.95 11.41
N VAL A 50 -11.54 -11.07 10.70
CA VAL A 50 -11.00 -11.12 9.34
C VAL A 50 -11.76 -10.16 8.41
N GLU A 51 -13.08 -10.07 8.58
CA GLU A 51 -13.97 -9.21 7.82
C GLU A 51 -13.64 -7.72 7.98
N GLU A 52 -13.15 -7.34 9.17
CA GLU A 52 -12.73 -5.97 9.50
C GLU A 52 -11.36 -5.63 8.90
N LEU A 53 -10.52 -6.64 8.61
CA LEU A 53 -9.24 -6.46 7.94
C LEU A 53 -9.34 -6.53 6.41
N ALA A 54 -10.40 -7.14 5.87
CA ALA A 54 -10.60 -7.26 4.44
C ALA A 54 -10.66 -5.88 3.75
N CYS A 55 -9.93 -5.72 2.64
CA CYS A 55 -9.77 -4.45 1.94
C CYS A 55 -9.80 -4.62 0.41
N GLU A 56 -10.54 -3.75 -0.27
CA GLU A 56 -10.68 -3.75 -1.73
C GLU A 56 -10.02 -2.54 -2.41
N GLY A 57 -9.37 -1.66 -1.65
CA GLY A 57 -8.63 -0.51 -2.18
C GLY A 57 -8.92 0.79 -1.43
N CYS A 58 -8.02 1.76 -1.54
CA CYS A 58 -8.13 3.03 -0.82
C CYS A 58 -9.35 3.87 -1.24
N ARG A 59 -9.83 3.70 -2.47
CA ARG A 59 -11.03 4.40 -2.98
C ARG A 59 -12.22 3.45 -3.18
N ALA A 60 -12.16 2.24 -2.63
CA ALA A 60 -13.27 1.31 -2.62
C ALA A 60 -14.16 1.55 -1.40
N ASP A 61 -15.42 1.08 -1.46
CA ASP A 61 -16.34 1.13 -0.33
C ASP A 61 -15.83 0.25 0.83
N LYS A 62 -15.32 -0.94 0.51
CA LYS A 62 -14.77 -1.88 1.48
C LYS A 62 -13.28 -1.60 1.75
N ARG A 63 -13.01 -0.92 2.85
CA ARG A 63 -11.66 -0.65 3.38
C ARG A 63 -11.46 -1.33 4.73
N CYS A 64 -10.25 -1.78 5.00
CA CYS A 64 -9.91 -2.33 6.31
C CYS A 64 -10.11 -1.29 7.42
N ILE A 65 -10.31 -1.78 8.64
CA ILE A 65 -10.62 -0.98 9.82
C ILE A 65 -9.62 0.15 10.05
N TYR A 66 -8.32 -0.04 9.81
CA TYR A 66 -7.31 1.01 9.97
C TYR A 66 -7.49 2.14 8.97
N CYS A 67 -7.74 1.82 7.70
CA CYS A 67 -7.98 2.82 6.66
C CYS A 67 -9.33 3.51 6.84
N ARG A 68 -10.34 2.81 7.36
CA ARG A 68 -11.67 3.38 7.59
C ARG A 68 -11.75 4.26 8.85
N SER A 69 -11.08 3.88 9.94
CA SER A 69 -11.21 4.54 11.24
C SER A 69 -10.08 5.51 11.59
N ARG A 70 -8.88 5.35 11.03
CA ARG A 70 -7.70 6.16 11.41
C ARG A 70 -7.13 7.02 10.28
N CYS A 71 -7.38 6.68 9.02
CA CYS A 71 -6.79 7.43 7.90
C CYS A 71 -7.59 8.71 7.62
N LYS A 72 -6.99 9.88 7.90
CA LYS A 72 -7.59 11.18 7.58
C LYS A 72 -7.39 11.62 6.12
N MET A 73 -6.50 10.95 5.38
CA MET A 73 -6.11 11.39 4.04
C MET A 73 -7.27 11.33 3.05
N THR A 74 -8.12 10.30 3.15
CA THR A 74 -9.24 10.11 2.21
C THR A 74 -10.31 11.18 2.37
N SER A 75 -10.73 11.48 3.61
CA SER A 75 -11.72 12.53 3.86
C SER A 75 -11.17 13.91 3.55
N CYS A 76 -9.92 14.20 3.94
CA CYS A 76 -9.26 15.47 3.64
C CYS A 76 -9.15 15.73 2.12
N ALA A 77 -8.76 14.72 1.34
CA ALA A 77 -8.69 14.85 -0.12
C ALA A 77 -10.07 15.12 -0.75
N ALA A 78 -11.11 14.41 -0.27
CA ALA A 78 -12.48 14.62 -0.72
C ALA A 78 -13.02 16.01 -0.36
N GLU A 79 -12.80 16.47 0.88
CA GLU A 79 -13.21 17.81 1.35
C GLU A 79 -12.53 18.94 0.57
N LYS A 80 -11.25 18.75 0.19
CA LYS A 80 -10.48 19.72 -0.58
C LYS A 80 -10.66 19.59 -2.10
N GLY A 81 -11.38 18.58 -2.56
CA GLY A 81 -11.61 18.33 -3.99
C GLY A 81 -10.33 18.01 -4.77
N VAL A 82 -9.36 17.34 -4.15
CA VAL A 82 -8.10 16.92 -4.80
C VAL A 82 -8.08 15.40 -4.99
N GLU A 83 -7.54 14.94 -6.12
CA GLU A 83 -7.45 13.52 -6.39
C GLU A 83 -6.27 12.89 -5.67
N PHE A 84 -5.16 13.62 -5.55
CA PHE A 84 -3.97 13.20 -4.82
C PHE A 84 -3.51 14.29 -3.85
N CYS A 85 -2.94 13.89 -2.71
CA CYS A 85 -2.41 14.85 -1.74
C CYS A 85 -1.34 15.76 -2.36
N GLY A 86 -0.57 15.28 -3.35
CA GLY A 86 0.41 16.08 -4.11
C GLY A 86 -0.18 17.22 -4.96
N GLU A 87 -1.50 17.26 -5.15
CA GLU A 87 -2.21 18.33 -5.84
C GLU A 87 -2.74 19.42 -4.87
N CYS A 88 -2.65 19.18 -3.57
CA CYS A 88 -3.09 20.12 -2.55
C CYS A 88 -2.18 21.36 -2.50
N ASN A 89 -2.76 22.55 -2.39
CA ASN A 89 -2.00 23.81 -2.25
C ASN A 89 -1.13 23.86 -0.99
N GLU A 90 -1.47 23.07 0.04
CA GLU A 90 -0.72 22.98 1.29
C GLU A 90 0.29 21.82 1.29
N TYR A 91 0.51 21.17 0.15
CA TYR A 91 1.40 20.02 0.05
C TYR A 91 2.89 20.41 0.13
N PRO A 92 3.72 19.69 0.92
CA PRO A 92 3.34 18.68 1.90
C PRO A 92 2.87 19.32 3.22
N CYS A 93 1.64 18.99 3.65
CA CYS A 93 1.08 19.50 4.90
C CYS A 93 1.60 18.70 6.11
N GLU A 94 1.49 19.28 7.31
CA GLU A 94 2.04 18.66 8.52
C GLU A 94 1.43 17.28 8.83
N GLU A 95 0.11 17.14 8.66
CA GLU A 95 -0.56 15.85 8.87
C GLU A 95 -0.01 14.75 7.93
N LEU A 96 0.32 15.09 6.69
CA LEU A 96 0.91 14.14 5.74
C LEU A 96 2.36 13.81 6.09
N LYS A 97 3.13 14.77 6.62
CA LYS A 97 4.50 14.54 7.10
C LYS A 97 4.52 13.60 8.30
N VAL A 98 3.63 13.81 9.27
CA VAL A 98 3.46 12.89 10.41
C VAL A 98 3.04 11.51 9.91
N PHE A 99 2.03 11.44 9.03
CA PHE A 99 1.60 10.19 8.43
C PHE A 99 2.75 9.44 7.75
N GLN A 100 3.63 10.13 7.02
CA GLN A 100 4.78 9.58 6.30
C GLN A 100 5.80 8.92 7.23
N THR A 101 6.06 9.50 8.41
CA THR A 101 7.12 9.02 9.31
C THR A 101 6.69 7.83 10.16
N ASP A 102 5.39 7.70 10.45
CA ASP A 102 4.81 6.66 11.31
C ASP A 102 5.12 5.21 10.89
N MET A 103 5.26 4.92 9.59
CA MET A 103 5.37 3.55 9.09
C MET A 103 6.33 3.41 7.91
N PRO A 104 7.13 2.32 7.83
CA PRO A 104 8.08 2.10 6.74
C PRO A 104 7.48 2.14 5.32
N HIS A 105 6.30 1.54 5.11
CA HIS A 105 5.63 1.50 3.80
C HIS A 105 5.24 2.89 3.24
N ARG A 106 5.33 3.94 4.06
CA ARG A 106 5.02 5.33 3.69
C ARG A 106 6.26 6.13 3.33
N THR A 107 7.45 5.52 3.31
CA THR A 107 8.70 6.29 3.17
C THR A 107 8.81 7.04 1.83
N GLU A 108 8.24 6.51 0.75
CA GLU A 108 8.39 7.08 -0.61
C GLU A 108 7.25 8.03 -1.04
N LEU A 109 6.36 8.48 -0.13
CA LEU A 109 5.20 9.30 -0.54
C LEU A 109 5.57 10.54 -1.36
N TRP A 110 6.67 11.22 -1.01
CA TRP A 110 7.13 12.41 -1.74
C TRP A 110 7.48 12.09 -3.18
N LYS A 111 8.30 11.06 -3.38
CA LYS A 111 8.69 10.53 -4.69
C LYS A 111 7.47 10.05 -5.49
N TYR A 112 6.52 9.39 -4.85
CA TYR A 112 5.30 8.91 -5.51
C TYR A 112 4.43 10.06 -6.00
N HIS A 113 4.22 11.09 -5.19
CA HIS A 113 3.44 12.25 -5.60
C HIS A 113 4.13 13.09 -6.68
N GLU A 114 5.44 13.31 -6.58
CA GLU A 114 6.22 13.96 -7.66
C GLU A 114 6.07 13.18 -8.96
N ARG A 115 6.18 11.85 -8.91
CA ARG A 115 6.03 11.00 -10.10
C ARG A 115 4.62 11.02 -10.66
N ILE A 116 3.58 10.93 -9.82
CA ILE A 116 2.18 11.03 -10.25
C ILE A 116 1.92 12.37 -10.95
N LYS A 117 2.49 13.47 -10.43
CA LYS A 117 2.37 14.81 -11.05
C LYS A 117 3.08 14.89 -12.40
N GLU A 118 4.23 14.24 -12.54
CA GLU A 118 5.05 14.25 -13.76
C GLU A 118 4.43 13.41 -14.87
N VAL A 119 3.94 12.21 -14.55
CA VAL A 119 3.57 11.20 -15.57
C VAL A 119 2.14 10.70 -15.52
N GLY A 120 1.34 11.18 -14.57
CA GLY A 120 -0.01 10.67 -14.32
C GLY A 120 -0.02 9.36 -13.52
N TYR A 121 -1.15 9.07 -12.88
CA TYR A 121 -1.28 7.89 -12.01
C TYR A 121 -1.21 6.57 -12.78
N GLU A 122 -1.62 6.52 -14.06
CA GLU A 122 -1.60 5.27 -14.82
C GLU A 122 -0.18 4.76 -15.05
N LYS A 123 0.71 5.65 -15.48
CA LYS A 123 2.11 5.29 -15.69
C LYS A 123 2.81 5.00 -14.36
N TRP A 124 2.55 5.82 -13.34
CA TRP A 124 3.04 5.55 -11.98
C TRP A 124 2.58 4.19 -11.46
N TYR A 125 1.33 3.79 -11.70
CA TYR A 125 0.79 2.52 -11.25
C TYR A 125 1.53 1.33 -11.86
N THR A 126 1.81 1.39 -13.17
CA THR A 126 2.62 0.37 -13.86
C THR A 126 4.04 0.31 -13.29
N GLU A 127 4.66 1.46 -13.03
CA GLU A 127 5.98 1.52 -12.38
C GLU A 127 5.94 0.93 -10.96
N MET A 128 4.84 1.09 -10.22
CA MET A 128 4.68 0.49 -8.90
C MET A 128 4.51 -1.03 -8.94
N ILE A 129 3.88 -1.58 -9.99
CA ILE A 129 3.86 -3.04 -10.21
C ILE A 129 5.31 -3.53 -10.25
N GLU A 130 6.16 -2.93 -11.08
CA GLU A 130 7.57 -3.31 -11.20
C GLU A 130 8.32 -3.11 -9.89
N HIS A 131 8.14 -1.95 -9.24
CA HIS A 131 8.84 -1.57 -8.01
C HIS A 131 8.61 -2.54 -6.84
N TYR A 132 7.42 -3.12 -6.75
CA TYR A 132 7.04 -4.08 -5.71
C TYR A 132 7.08 -5.55 -6.18
N SER A 133 7.42 -5.81 -7.44
CA SER A 133 7.53 -7.16 -7.98
C SER A 133 8.86 -7.82 -7.64
N CYS A 134 8.81 -9.14 -7.46
CA CYS A 134 10.01 -9.96 -7.35
C CYS A 134 10.81 -9.92 -8.65
N PRO A 135 12.15 -9.73 -8.59
CA PRO A 135 12.97 -9.74 -9.80
C PRO A 135 13.02 -11.10 -10.49
N GLU A 136 12.76 -12.20 -9.76
CA GLU A 136 12.85 -13.57 -10.31
C GLU A 136 11.51 -14.12 -10.79
N CYS A 137 10.43 -13.93 -10.02
CA CYS A 137 9.13 -14.54 -10.33
C CYS A 137 8.00 -13.54 -10.56
N HIS A 138 8.31 -12.23 -10.54
CA HIS A 138 7.38 -11.12 -10.77
C HIS A 138 6.14 -11.09 -9.87
N THR A 139 6.15 -11.82 -8.75
CA THR A 139 5.08 -11.73 -7.75
C THR A 139 5.19 -10.39 -7.02
N ILE A 140 4.09 -9.65 -6.91
CA ILE A 140 4.02 -8.44 -6.10
C ILE A 140 4.14 -8.85 -4.62
N ASN A 141 5.13 -8.26 -3.95
CA ASN A 141 5.38 -8.43 -2.53
C ASN A 141 4.89 -7.20 -1.77
N SER A 142 4.54 -7.40 -0.50
CA SER A 142 4.25 -6.26 0.35
C SER A 142 5.51 -5.46 0.65
N ALA A 143 5.32 -4.21 1.08
CA ALA A 143 6.41 -3.38 1.60
C ALA A 143 7.16 -3.96 2.82
N TYR A 144 6.72 -5.09 3.37
CA TYR A 144 7.26 -5.72 4.58
C TYR A 144 7.79 -7.14 4.35
N ASP A 145 7.54 -7.75 3.20
CA ASP A 145 8.03 -9.10 2.88
C ASP A 145 9.54 -9.02 2.59
N ILE A 146 10.41 -9.41 3.52
CA ILE A 146 11.88 -9.35 3.29
C ILE A 146 12.31 -10.28 2.15
N ALA A 147 11.77 -11.49 2.14
CA ALA A 147 11.91 -12.50 1.08
C ALA A 147 10.62 -12.59 0.28
N CYS A 148 10.71 -12.93 -1.01
CA CYS A 148 9.54 -13.06 -1.86
C CYS A 148 8.60 -14.14 -1.33
N ARG A 149 7.31 -13.79 -1.17
CA ARG A 149 6.25 -14.68 -0.66
C ARG A 149 5.97 -15.92 -1.52
N LYS A 150 6.52 -15.98 -2.74
CA LYS A 150 6.33 -17.10 -3.68
C LYS A 150 7.58 -17.93 -3.90
N CYS A 151 8.73 -17.31 -4.18
CA CYS A 151 9.97 -18.02 -4.55
C CYS A 151 11.12 -17.87 -3.55
N GLY A 152 10.96 -17.08 -2.48
CA GLY A 152 11.99 -16.90 -1.44
C GLY A 152 13.14 -15.95 -1.79
N THR A 153 13.18 -15.38 -3.00
CA THR A 153 14.21 -14.39 -3.40
C THR A 153 14.29 -13.23 -2.41
N THR A 154 15.51 -12.84 -2.02
CA THR A 154 15.77 -11.73 -1.09
C THR A 154 16.81 -10.78 -1.70
N PRO A 155 16.56 -9.45 -1.76
CA PRO A 155 15.34 -8.76 -1.34
C PRO A 155 14.13 -9.14 -2.21
N SER A 156 12.94 -9.10 -1.63
CA SER A 156 11.70 -9.50 -2.33
C SER A 156 11.33 -8.58 -3.49
N CYS A 157 11.69 -7.30 -3.44
CA CYS A 157 11.43 -6.29 -4.48
C CYS A 157 12.34 -5.06 -4.27
N THR A 158 12.28 -4.10 -5.20
CA THR A 158 13.09 -2.87 -5.15
C THR A 158 12.81 -2.05 -3.90
N PHE A 159 11.53 -1.88 -3.50
CA PHE A 159 11.18 -1.15 -2.28
C PHE A 159 11.89 -1.73 -1.04
N VAL A 160 11.80 -3.05 -0.88
CA VAL A 160 12.39 -3.75 0.27
C VAL A 160 13.91 -3.66 0.25
N ASN A 161 14.54 -3.68 -0.92
CA ASN A 161 15.98 -3.47 -1.05
C ASN A 161 16.41 -2.08 -0.53
N LEU A 162 15.67 -1.03 -0.92
CA LEU A 162 15.99 0.36 -0.57
C LEU A 162 15.75 0.68 0.91
N HIS A 163 14.73 0.07 1.52
CA HIS A 163 14.25 0.43 2.87
C HIS A 163 14.47 -0.67 3.92
N LYS A 164 15.31 -1.66 3.61
CA LYS A 164 15.54 -2.88 4.42
C LYS A 164 15.76 -2.60 5.91
N ASP A 165 16.64 -1.65 6.22
CA ASP A 165 17.00 -1.35 7.62
C ASP A 165 15.81 -0.78 8.41
N LYS A 166 15.03 0.12 7.80
CA LYS A 166 13.82 0.69 8.41
C LYS A 166 12.75 -0.39 8.63
N ILE A 167 12.61 -1.31 7.67
CA ILE A 167 11.68 -2.44 7.75
C ILE A 167 12.10 -3.40 8.87
N ILE A 168 13.38 -3.78 8.95
CA ILE A 168 13.89 -4.68 10.00
C ILE A 168 13.72 -4.06 11.38
N ARG A 169 14.06 -2.77 11.54
CA ARG A 169 13.88 -2.06 12.82
C ARG A 169 12.43 -2.06 13.28
N HIS A 170 11.48 -1.82 12.35
CA HIS A 170 10.06 -1.88 12.65
C HIS A 170 9.63 -3.28 13.13
N HIS A 171 10.03 -4.34 12.44
CA HIS A 171 9.70 -5.71 12.85
C HIS A 171 10.29 -6.09 14.21
N SER A 172 11.51 -5.65 14.53
CA SER A 172 12.14 -5.90 15.83
C SER A 172 11.42 -5.21 16.98
N GLY A 173 10.76 -4.07 16.72
CA GLY A 173 9.95 -3.34 17.70
C GLY A 173 8.51 -3.82 17.85
N LEU A 174 8.07 -4.77 17.02
CA LEU A 174 6.74 -5.42 17.12
C LEU A 174 6.77 -6.68 17.99
N LYS A 175 7.93 -7.05 18.54
CA LYS A 175 8.09 -8.18 19.47
C LYS A 175 7.65 -7.83 20.88
#